data_AF-A0A1S8SCV6-F1
#
_entry.id   AF-A0A1S8SCV6-F1
#
_cell.length_a   1.000
_cell.length_b   1.000
_cell.length_c   1.000
_cell.angle_alpha   90.00
_cell.angle_beta   90.00
_cell.angle_gamma   90.00
#
_symmetry.space_group_name_H-M   'P 1'
#
loop_
_entity.id
_entity.type
_entity.pdbx_description
1 polymer ?
#
loop_
_entity_poly.entity_id
_entity_poly.type
_entity_poly.pdbx_seq_one_letter_code
_entity_poly.pdbx_strand_id
1 'polypeptide(L)'
;MYIISACLCGVNCKYSGKNNLNDRCLKLFREGRAVLVCPEQLGGLPTPRNPVELNSAASEVLDGNGKALSNKGEDVTKQFIDGAYETLKIAKELGATKAILKEGSPSCGSNFVYDGTFTGNKIKGKGITALLLENEGITVFSDEDLEVNNSKLVYLNEFDREKAKKRRLFEQGEEEESYGEEYFDLTENLTDMSELPPTVEENVKKLMISLARDLMGFEEIDEIAEATGLSVEEVEEILEEE
;
A
#
# COMPACT_ATOMS: atom_id res chain seq x y z
N MET A 1 10.97 6.53 6.49
CA MET A 1 9.88 6.36 5.50
C MET A 1 8.76 5.52 6.11
N TYR A 2 7.50 5.75 5.76
CA TYR A 2 6.37 4.84 6.02
C TYR A 2 6.06 4.00 4.78
N ILE A 3 5.55 2.79 4.99
CA ILE A 3 4.82 2.05 3.96
C ILE A 3 3.33 2.12 4.30
N ILE A 4 2.47 2.44 3.33
CA ILE A 4 1.03 2.56 3.55
C ILE A 4 0.28 1.69 2.56
N SER A 5 -0.75 0.95 3.01
CA SER A 5 -1.67 0.27 2.09
C SER A 5 -2.26 1.28 1.11
N ALA A 6 -2.04 1.11 -0.20
CA ALA A 6 -2.41 2.06 -1.24
C ALA A 6 -3.92 2.43 -1.21
N CYS A 7 -4.78 1.47 -0.87
CA CYS A 7 -6.21 1.72 -0.73
C CYS A 7 -6.56 2.75 0.36
N LEU A 8 -5.71 2.92 1.38
CA LEU A 8 -5.87 3.94 2.42
C LEU A 8 -5.58 5.35 1.91
N CYS A 9 -4.89 5.49 0.78
CA CYS A 9 -4.60 6.79 0.19
C CYS A 9 -5.57 7.16 -0.94
N GLY A 10 -6.52 6.29 -1.30
CA GLY A 10 -7.53 6.57 -2.33
C GLY A 10 -7.38 5.75 -3.62
N VAL A 11 -6.32 4.95 -3.74
CA VAL A 11 -6.09 4.10 -4.91
C VAL A 11 -7.09 2.96 -4.97
N ASN A 12 -7.73 2.76 -6.12
CA ASN A 12 -8.80 1.79 -6.31
C ASN A 12 -8.35 0.33 -6.43
N CYS A 13 -7.34 -0.08 -5.65
CA CYS A 13 -6.70 -1.41 -5.69
C CYS A 13 -7.35 -2.48 -4.81
N LYS A 14 -8.46 -2.18 -4.11
CA LYS A 14 -9.19 -3.16 -3.28
C LYS A 14 -9.79 -4.25 -4.16
N TYR A 15 -10.02 -5.44 -3.60
CA TYR A 15 -10.70 -6.54 -4.30
C TYR A 15 -12.00 -6.12 -5.04
N SER A 16 -12.73 -5.13 -4.53
CA SER A 16 -13.97 -4.63 -5.12
C SER A 16 -13.78 -3.56 -6.21
N GLY A 17 -12.54 -3.25 -6.62
CA GLY A 17 -12.23 -2.15 -7.54
C GLY A 17 -12.48 -0.76 -6.95
N LYS A 18 -12.33 -0.62 -5.63
CA LYS A 18 -12.56 0.65 -4.89
C LYS A 18 -11.39 0.91 -3.94
N ASN A 19 -11.51 1.93 -3.11
CA ASN A 19 -10.52 2.26 -2.09
C ASN A 19 -11.10 2.30 -0.66
N ASN A 20 -10.24 2.61 0.29
CA ASN A 20 -10.53 2.81 1.71
C ASN A 20 -9.89 4.12 2.21
N LEU A 21 -10.07 5.21 1.45
CA LEU A 21 -9.44 6.50 1.72
C LEU A 21 -9.49 6.90 3.20
N ASN A 22 -8.31 7.23 3.74
CA ASN A 22 -8.08 7.76 5.06
C ASN A 22 -7.25 9.03 4.92
N ASP A 23 -7.82 10.18 5.29
CA ASP A 23 -7.18 11.49 5.08
C ASP A 23 -5.83 11.64 5.77
N ARG A 24 -5.60 10.93 6.90
CA ARG A 24 -4.31 10.97 7.61
C ARG A 24 -3.24 10.23 6.84
N CYS A 25 -3.58 9.08 6.26
CA CYS A 25 -2.69 8.33 5.37
C CYS A 25 -2.36 9.14 4.11
N LEU A 26 -3.39 9.69 3.46
CA LEU A 26 -3.21 10.54 2.28
C LEU A 26 -2.33 11.76 2.57
N LYS A 27 -2.51 12.40 3.74
CA LYS A 27 -1.66 13.50 4.16
C LYS A 27 -0.18 13.08 4.29
N LEU A 28 0.10 11.93 4.92
CA LEU A 28 1.48 11.44 5.04
C LEU A 28 2.12 11.18 3.68
N PHE A 29 1.35 10.63 2.74
CA PHE A 29 1.80 10.43 1.36
C PHE A 29 2.12 11.76 0.68
N ARG A 30 1.18 12.73 0.68
CA ARG A 30 1.37 14.07 0.09
C ARG A 30 2.53 14.86 0.71
N GLU A 31 2.90 14.58 1.95
CA GLU A 31 4.08 15.17 2.60
C GLU A 31 5.41 14.50 2.23
N GLY A 32 5.41 13.52 1.31
CA GLY A 32 6.59 12.75 0.90
C GLY A 32 7.12 11.81 1.99
N ARG A 33 6.25 11.37 2.92
CA ARG A 33 6.65 10.57 4.09
C ARG A 33 6.27 9.10 3.97
N ALA A 34 5.54 8.72 2.92
CA ALA A 34 5.06 7.38 2.72
C ALA A 34 5.25 6.93 1.27
N VAL A 35 5.47 5.63 1.10
CA VAL A 35 5.34 4.93 -0.18
C VAL A 35 4.14 4.01 -0.10
N LEU A 36 3.39 3.92 -1.20
CA LEU A 36 2.15 3.18 -1.29
C LEU A 36 2.40 1.78 -1.82
N VAL A 37 1.78 0.78 -1.19
CA VAL A 37 1.89 -0.62 -1.60
C VAL A 37 0.54 -1.31 -1.59
N CYS A 38 0.33 -2.23 -2.52
CA CYS A 38 -0.76 -3.18 -2.49
C CYS A 38 -0.15 -4.59 -2.56
N PRO A 39 0.00 -5.29 -1.42
CA PRO A 39 0.65 -6.61 -1.43
C PRO A 39 -0.04 -7.59 -2.37
N GLU A 40 -1.37 -7.51 -2.49
CA GLU A 40 -2.12 -8.40 -3.38
C GLU A 40 -1.79 -8.17 -4.87
N GLN A 41 -1.61 -6.91 -5.32
CA GLN A 41 -1.19 -6.61 -6.69
C GLN A 41 0.31 -6.86 -6.92
N LEU A 42 1.16 -6.55 -5.94
CA LEU A 42 2.57 -6.93 -5.96
C LEU A 42 2.77 -8.45 -6.00
N GLY A 43 1.77 -9.20 -5.54
CA GLY A 43 1.69 -10.65 -5.65
C GLY A 43 1.16 -11.16 -7.00
N GLY A 44 0.69 -10.27 -7.87
CA GLY A 44 0.13 -10.61 -9.17
C GLY A 44 -1.38 -10.87 -9.18
N LEU A 45 -2.14 -10.46 -8.16
CA LEU A 45 -3.61 -10.50 -8.21
C LEU A 45 -4.18 -9.28 -8.93
N PRO A 46 -5.22 -9.46 -9.75
CA PRO A 46 -5.84 -8.36 -10.49
C PRO A 46 -6.71 -7.48 -9.59
N THR A 47 -7.19 -6.38 -10.15
CA THR A 47 -8.25 -5.56 -9.57
C THR A 47 -9.33 -5.33 -10.62
N PRO A 48 -10.61 -5.65 -10.36
CA PRO A 48 -11.15 -6.31 -9.17
C PRO A 48 -10.74 -7.79 -9.09
N ARG A 49 -10.97 -8.42 -7.93
CA ARG A 49 -10.72 -9.84 -7.67
C ARG A 49 -11.71 -10.41 -6.66
N ASN A 50 -11.83 -11.74 -6.60
CA ASN A 50 -12.66 -12.40 -5.61
C ASN A 50 -12.17 -12.09 -4.18
N PRO A 51 -13.08 -11.95 -3.19
CA PRO A 51 -12.69 -11.86 -1.79
C PRO A 51 -11.88 -13.09 -1.36
N VAL A 52 -10.84 -12.86 -0.55
CA VAL A 52 -9.95 -13.90 -0.04
C VAL A 52 -9.96 -13.88 1.47
N GLU A 53 -9.93 -15.05 2.10
CA GLU A 53 -9.75 -15.20 3.54
C GLU A 53 -8.67 -16.27 3.82
N LEU A 54 -8.00 -16.16 4.97
CA LEU A 54 -7.03 -17.17 5.41
C LEU A 54 -7.78 -18.31 6.10
N ASN A 55 -7.45 -19.56 5.77
CA ASN A 55 -8.06 -20.73 6.41
C ASN A 55 -7.36 -21.13 7.73
N SER A 56 -6.35 -20.37 8.14
CA SER A 56 -5.41 -20.62 9.24
C SER A 56 -4.72 -19.32 9.63
N ALA A 57 -3.88 -19.33 10.67
CA ALA A 57 -3.11 -18.14 11.03
C ALA A 57 -2.07 -17.80 9.93
N ALA A 58 -1.77 -16.51 9.74
CA ALA A 58 -0.77 -16.08 8.76
C ALA A 58 0.61 -16.74 8.95
N SER A 59 1.00 -17.07 10.19
CA SER A 59 2.23 -17.82 10.47
C SER A 59 2.21 -19.21 9.84
N GLU A 60 1.08 -19.92 9.92
CA GLU A 60 0.92 -21.25 9.32
C GLU A 60 0.94 -21.16 7.79
N VAL A 61 0.39 -20.10 7.20
CA VAL A 61 0.48 -19.85 5.76
C VAL A 61 1.93 -19.64 5.33
N LEU A 62 2.69 -18.82 6.06
CA LEU A 62 4.12 -18.59 5.80
C LEU A 62 4.96 -19.88 5.96
N ASP A 63 4.58 -20.75 6.90
CA ASP A 63 5.22 -22.06 7.12
C ASP A 63 4.78 -23.14 6.10
N GLY A 64 3.87 -22.80 5.18
CA GLY A 64 3.35 -23.72 4.15
C GLY A 64 2.28 -24.71 4.65
N ASN A 65 1.76 -24.52 5.87
CA ASN A 65 0.71 -25.34 6.48
C ASN A 65 -0.70 -24.72 6.34
N GLY A 66 -0.78 -23.50 5.81
CA GLY A 66 -2.00 -22.73 5.64
C GLY A 66 -2.25 -22.29 4.20
N LYS A 67 -3.43 -21.73 3.94
CA LYS A 67 -3.82 -21.21 2.63
C LYS A 67 -4.57 -19.89 2.70
N ALA A 68 -4.39 -19.07 1.67
CA ALA A 68 -5.28 -17.97 1.32
C ALA A 68 -6.21 -18.43 0.20
N LEU A 69 -7.50 -18.54 0.50
CA LEU A 69 -8.50 -19.06 -0.43
C LEU A 69 -9.46 -17.96 -0.85
N SER A 70 -9.85 -17.94 -2.12
CA SER A 70 -10.95 -17.10 -2.58
C SER A 70 -12.30 -17.66 -2.13
N ASN A 71 -13.35 -16.85 -2.15
CA ASN A 71 -14.72 -17.33 -1.90
C ASN A 71 -15.23 -18.33 -2.95
N LYS A 72 -14.47 -18.57 -4.03
CA LYS A 72 -14.70 -19.62 -5.03
C LYS A 72 -13.89 -20.89 -4.76
N GLY A 73 -13.07 -20.90 -3.71
CA GLY A 73 -12.19 -22.01 -3.36
C GLY A 73 -10.87 -22.03 -4.14
N GLU A 74 -10.54 -20.96 -4.86
CA GLU A 74 -9.27 -20.84 -5.58
C GLU A 74 -8.14 -20.58 -4.59
N ASP A 75 -7.03 -21.30 -4.73
CA ASP A 75 -5.85 -21.15 -3.90
C ASP A 75 -4.95 -20.06 -4.48
N VAL A 76 -4.90 -18.92 -3.79
CA VAL A 76 -4.08 -17.75 -4.16
C VAL A 76 -2.95 -17.50 -3.17
N THR A 77 -2.58 -18.54 -2.41
CA THR A 77 -1.56 -18.45 -1.35
C THR A 77 -0.23 -17.93 -1.86
N LYS A 78 0.20 -18.38 -3.05
CA LYS A 78 1.46 -17.96 -3.66
C LYS A 78 1.52 -16.44 -3.86
N GLN A 79 0.47 -15.87 -4.45
CA GLN A 79 0.40 -14.43 -4.71
C GLN A 79 0.44 -13.63 -3.42
N PHE A 80 -0.27 -14.07 -2.38
CA PHE A 80 -0.22 -13.42 -1.07
C PHE A 80 1.17 -13.45 -0.42
N ILE A 81 1.88 -14.58 -0.52
CA ILE A 81 3.23 -14.72 0.01
C ILE A 81 4.22 -13.87 -0.79
N ASP A 82 4.21 -13.98 -2.12
CA ASP A 82 5.09 -13.21 -3.01
C ASP A 82 4.91 -11.71 -2.79
N GLY A 83 3.66 -11.25 -2.75
CA GLY A 83 3.32 -9.86 -2.50
C GLY A 83 3.76 -9.33 -1.14
N ALA A 84 3.74 -10.19 -0.11
CA ALA A 84 4.28 -9.84 1.21
C ALA A 84 5.80 -9.67 1.17
N TYR A 85 6.52 -10.57 0.49
CA TYR A 85 7.97 -10.46 0.35
C TYR A 85 8.40 -9.28 -0.51
N GLU A 86 7.67 -8.97 -1.59
CA GLU A 86 7.95 -7.79 -2.40
C GLU A 86 7.71 -6.50 -1.61
N THR A 87 6.63 -6.46 -0.82
CA THR A 87 6.39 -5.34 0.10
C THR A 87 7.53 -5.18 1.12
N LEU A 88 8.05 -6.29 1.66
CA LEU A 88 9.20 -6.26 2.57
C LEU A 88 10.47 -5.76 1.88
N LYS A 89 10.72 -6.18 0.63
CA LYS A 89 11.86 -5.72 -0.18
C LYS A 89 11.81 -4.21 -0.36
N ILE A 90 10.68 -3.68 -0.82
CA ILE A 90 10.43 -2.23 -0.95
C ILE A 90 10.65 -1.52 0.39
N ALA A 91 10.12 -2.08 1.49
CA ALA A 91 10.31 -1.49 2.81
C ALA A 91 11.79 -1.43 3.23
N LYS A 92 12.57 -2.47 2.93
CA LYS A 92 14.01 -2.52 3.25
C LYS A 92 14.82 -1.55 2.39
N GLU A 93 14.58 -1.50 1.08
CA GLU A 93 15.27 -0.60 0.15
C GLU A 93 15.06 0.87 0.53
N LEU A 94 13.85 1.22 0.96
CA LEU A 94 13.49 2.57 1.39
C LEU A 94 13.89 2.90 2.84
N GLY A 95 14.48 1.95 3.58
CA GLY A 95 14.75 2.10 5.01
C GLY A 95 13.49 2.41 5.83
N ALA A 96 12.34 1.87 5.42
CA ALA A 96 11.08 2.04 6.14
C ALA A 96 11.11 1.26 7.46
N THR A 97 10.73 1.94 8.55
CA THR A 97 10.69 1.34 9.90
C THR A 97 9.28 1.20 10.43
N LYS A 98 8.29 1.71 9.69
CA LYS A 98 6.88 1.73 10.08
C LYS A 98 5.98 1.44 8.89
N ALA A 99 4.90 0.71 9.13
CA ALA A 99 3.86 0.47 8.14
C ALA A 99 2.48 0.80 8.70
N ILE A 100 1.61 1.38 7.87
CA ILE A 100 0.20 1.63 8.19
C ILE A 100 -0.63 0.80 7.22
N LEU A 101 -1.31 -0.20 7.74
CA LEU A 101 -1.95 -1.24 6.94
C LEU A 101 -3.46 -1.29 7.19
N LYS A 102 -4.23 -1.66 6.16
CA LYS A 102 -5.69 -1.77 6.24
C LYS A 102 -6.12 -2.95 7.12
N GLU A 103 -6.84 -2.67 8.21
CA GLU A 103 -7.39 -3.66 9.14
C GLU A 103 -8.38 -4.61 8.47
N GLY A 104 -8.39 -5.87 8.93
CA GLY A 104 -9.30 -6.90 8.45
C GLY A 104 -8.88 -7.60 7.15
N SER A 105 -7.88 -7.08 6.43
CA SER A 105 -7.40 -7.70 5.19
C SER A 105 -6.58 -8.98 5.47
N PRO A 106 -6.72 -10.03 4.64
CA PRO A 106 -5.85 -11.22 4.71
C PRO A 106 -4.35 -10.93 4.48
N SER A 107 -4.00 -9.81 3.84
CA SER A 107 -2.61 -9.32 3.71
C SER A 107 -2.25 -8.30 4.79
N CYS A 108 -3.10 -7.29 4.95
CA CYS A 108 -2.78 -6.05 5.67
C CYS A 108 -3.35 -5.98 7.10
N GLY A 109 -4.26 -6.88 7.49
CA GLY A 109 -4.88 -6.88 8.80
C GLY A 109 -3.84 -6.95 9.93
N SER A 110 -3.92 -6.04 10.89
CA SER A 110 -2.86 -5.87 11.90
C SER A 110 -3.26 -6.43 13.27
N ASN A 111 -4.57 -6.45 13.55
CA ASN A 111 -5.14 -6.97 14.80
C ASN A 111 -6.21 -8.03 14.56
N PHE A 112 -6.97 -7.91 13.47
CA PHE A 112 -8.05 -8.84 13.13
C PHE A 112 -8.03 -9.18 11.64
N VAL A 113 -8.44 -10.41 11.34
CA VAL A 113 -8.70 -10.92 9.99
C VAL A 113 -10.04 -11.64 9.98
N TYR A 114 -10.61 -11.89 8.81
CA TYR A 114 -11.79 -12.74 8.71
C TYR A 114 -11.48 -14.20 9.06
N ASP A 115 -12.50 -14.94 9.50
CA ASP A 115 -12.36 -16.28 10.09
C ASP A 115 -12.21 -17.44 9.08
N GLY A 116 -12.18 -17.15 7.78
CA GLY A 116 -12.05 -18.14 6.71
C GLY A 116 -13.37 -18.76 6.26
N THR A 117 -14.49 -18.37 6.88
CA THR A 117 -15.82 -18.94 6.56
C THR A 117 -16.62 -18.09 5.58
N PHE A 118 -16.15 -16.90 5.20
CA PHE A 118 -16.87 -15.95 4.35
C PHE A 118 -18.24 -15.53 4.91
N THR A 119 -18.43 -15.61 6.22
CA THR A 119 -19.65 -15.17 6.92
C THR A 119 -19.56 -13.73 7.43
N GLY A 120 -18.41 -13.07 7.27
CA GLY A 120 -18.13 -11.71 7.73
C GLY A 120 -17.66 -11.62 9.18
N ASN A 121 -17.50 -12.76 9.86
CA ASN A 121 -16.92 -12.83 11.20
C ASN A 121 -15.42 -12.49 11.17
N LYS A 122 -14.97 -11.75 12.18
CA LYS A 122 -13.54 -11.44 12.38
C LYS A 122 -13.01 -12.15 13.62
N ILE A 123 -11.78 -12.63 13.52
CA ILE A 123 -11.01 -13.24 14.60
C ILE A 123 -9.73 -12.46 14.85
N LYS A 124 -9.20 -12.57 16.07
CA LYS A 124 -7.90 -11.97 16.40
C LYS A 124 -6.82 -12.68 15.60
N GLY A 125 -6.02 -11.92 14.87
CA GLY A 125 -5.02 -12.45 13.95
C GLY A 125 -4.43 -11.35 13.08
N LYS A 126 -3.38 -11.71 12.33
CA LYS A 126 -2.71 -10.80 11.39
C LYS A 126 -2.85 -11.34 9.98
N GLY A 127 -2.84 -10.43 9.02
CA GLY A 127 -2.61 -10.75 7.62
C GLY A 127 -1.14 -11.10 7.37
N ILE A 128 -0.88 -11.72 6.23
CA ILE A 128 0.43 -12.28 5.88
C ILE A 128 1.51 -11.19 5.83
N THR A 129 1.25 -10.08 5.12
CA THR A 129 2.19 -8.97 5.02
C THR A 129 2.41 -8.29 6.37
N ALA A 130 1.34 -8.05 7.14
CA ALA A 130 1.45 -7.43 8.46
C ALA A 130 2.36 -8.26 9.39
N LEU A 131 2.17 -9.58 9.43
CA LEU A 131 3.00 -10.47 10.24
C LEU A 131 4.46 -10.50 9.76
N LEU A 132 4.69 -10.59 8.45
CA LEU A 132 6.04 -10.63 7.89
C LEU A 132 6.84 -9.35 8.20
N LEU A 133 6.22 -8.18 8.03
CA LEU A 133 6.87 -6.91 8.34
C LEU A 133 7.24 -6.79 9.83
N GLU A 134 6.36 -7.20 10.74
CA GLU A 134 6.66 -7.19 12.18
C GLU A 134 7.81 -8.13 12.56
N ASN A 135 7.84 -9.33 11.98
CA ASN A 135 8.93 -10.28 12.21
C ASN A 135 10.29 -9.71 11.78
N GLU A 136 10.29 -8.82 10.80
CA GLU A 136 11.47 -8.14 10.27
C GLU A 136 11.76 -6.80 10.97
N GLY A 137 11.08 -6.53 12.09
CA GLY A 137 11.34 -5.36 12.94
C GLY A 137 10.67 -4.06 12.49
N ILE A 138 9.76 -4.12 11.51
CA ILE A 138 8.97 -2.96 11.09
C ILE A 138 7.76 -2.83 12.02
N THR A 139 7.56 -1.64 12.58
CA THR A 139 6.39 -1.40 13.44
C THR A 139 5.13 -1.25 12.60
N VAL A 140 4.15 -2.14 12.79
CA VAL A 140 2.91 -2.14 12.02
C VAL A 140 1.77 -1.49 12.82
N PHE A 141 1.04 -0.60 12.17
CA PHE A 141 -0.15 0.08 12.68
C PHE A 141 -1.36 -0.26 11.82
N SER A 142 -2.51 -0.42 12.46
CA SER A 142 -3.80 -0.48 11.77
C SER A 142 -4.26 0.91 11.35
N ASP A 143 -5.06 1.01 10.30
CA ASP A 143 -5.79 2.25 9.99
C ASP A 143 -6.74 2.68 11.10
N GLU A 144 -7.22 1.73 11.92
CA GLU A 144 -8.05 2.01 13.11
C GLU A 144 -7.21 2.54 14.28
N ASP A 145 -5.89 2.28 14.31
CA ASP A 145 -4.99 2.91 15.29
C ASP A 145 -4.83 4.42 15.03
N LEU A 146 -5.15 4.88 13.82
CA LEU A 146 -5.12 6.29 13.42
C LEU A 146 -6.35 7.08 13.89
N GLU A 147 -7.32 6.50 14.57
CA GLU A 147 -8.48 7.23 15.06
C GLU A 147 -8.14 8.15 16.26
N VAL A 148 -8.88 9.26 16.40
CA VAL A 148 -8.61 10.32 17.41
C VAL A 148 -8.54 9.78 18.84
N ASN A 149 -9.22 8.67 19.13
CA ASN A 149 -9.33 8.10 20.47
C ASN A 149 -8.25 7.07 20.80
N ASN A 150 -7.36 6.72 19.87
CA ASN A 150 -6.35 5.68 20.07
C ASN A 150 -4.95 6.31 20.22
N SER A 151 -4.41 6.28 21.44
CA SER A 151 -3.21 7.02 21.87
C SER A 151 -1.88 6.48 21.36
N LYS A 152 -1.88 5.53 20.40
CA LYS A 152 -0.63 4.99 19.83
C LYS A 152 0.12 5.99 18.94
N LEU A 153 -0.54 7.07 18.52
CA LEU A 153 0.01 8.07 17.59
C LEU A 153 0.75 9.26 18.20
N VAL A 154 1.04 9.28 19.51
CA VAL A 154 1.80 10.38 20.14
C VAL A 154 3.11 10.67 19.37
N TYR A 155 3.74 9.65 18.78
CA TYR A 155 4.93 9.77 17.93
C TYR A 155 4.77 10.56 16.63
N LEU A 156 3.58 10.54 16.00
CA LEU A 156 3.33 11.30 14.76
C LEU A 156 3.18 12.80 15.08
N ASN A 157 2.45 13.13 16.15
CA ASN A 157 2.32 14.49 16.65
C ASN A 157 3.66 15.11 17.10
N GLU A 158 4.55 14.33 17.71
CA GLU A 158 5.87 14.82 18.13
C GLU A 158 6.82 15.06 16.95
N PHE A 159 6.82 14.18 15.94
CA PHE A 159 7.58 14.41 14.71
C PHE A 159 7.07 15.64 13.95
N ASP A 160 5.75 15.82 13.88
CA ASP A 160 5.11 16.99 13.28
C ASP A 160 5.48 18.28 14.05
N ARG A 161 5.58 18.22 15.38
CA ARG A 161 6.06 19.34 16.22
C ARG A 161 7.53 19.68 15.99
N GLU A 162 8.41 18.69 15.88
CA GLU A 162 9.85 18.92 15.64
C GLU A 162 10.12 19.47 14.23
N LYS A 163 9.36 19.02 13.21
CA LYS A 163 9.44 19.61 11.85
C LYS A 163 8.79 20.99 11.78
N ALA A 164 7.67 21.25 12.47
CA ALA A 164 7.08 22.58 12.58
C ALA A 164 8.02 23.57 13.29
N LYS A 165 8.78 23.12 14.30
CA LYS A 165 9.86 23.90 14.91
C LYS A 165 10.99 24.19 13.93
N LYS A 166 11.42 23.21 13.12
CA LYS A 166 12.42 23.41 12.05
C LYS A 166 11.94 24.35 10.94
N ARG A 167 10.67 24.25 10.51
CA ARG A 167 10.05 25.15 9.54
C ARG A 167 9.93 26.58 10.07
N ARG A 168 9.51 26.78 11.33
CA ARG A 168 9.52 28.11 11.97
C ARG A 168 10.91 28.72 12.12
N LEU A 169 11.95 27.89 12.24
CA LEU A 169 13.34 28.34 12.27
C LEU A 169 13.82 28.78 10.87
N PHE A 170 13.23 28.23 9.81
CA PHE A 170 13.52 28.52 8.41
C PHE A 170 12.69 29.71 7.89
N GLU A 171 11.40 29.80 8.27
CA GLU A 171 10.48 30.92 7.97
C GLU A 171 10.90 32.25 8.60
N GLN A 172 11.82 32.25 9.58
CA GLN A 172 12.46 33.47 10.09
C GLN A 172 13.57 34.01 9.16
N GLY A 173 13.80 33.37 8.01
CA GLY A 173 14.67 33.84 6.93
C GLY A 173 14.01 33.65 5.56
N GLU A 174 13.13 34.59 5.23
CA GLU A 174 12.60 34.94 3.89
C GLU A 174 11.61 33.98 3.15
N GLU A 175 10.50 34.62 2.78
CA GLU A 175 9.52 34.47 1.69
C GLU A 175 8.61 33.23 1.56
N GLU A 176 7.32 33.54 1.45
CA GLU A 176 6.18 32.66 1.17
C GLU A 176 6.34 31.98 -0.19
N GLU A 177 6.73 30.70 -0.21
CA GLU A 177 6.61 29.88 -1.41
C GLU A 177 5.19 29.31 -1.52
N SER A 178 4.44 29.94 -2.44
CA SER A 178 3.41 29.34 -3.29
C SER A 178 3.59 27.83 -3.45
N TYR A 179 2.52 27.06 -3.21
CA TYR A 179 2.43 25.64 -3.53
C TYR A 179 2.71 25.42 -5.03
N GLY A 180 3.98 25.28 -5.39
CA GLY A 180 4.41 24.76 -6.67
C GLY A 180 4.15 23.27 -6.69
N GLU A 181 3.54 22.81 -7.77
CA GLU A 181 3.40 21.40 -8.13
C GLU A 181 4.80 20.78 -8.28
N GLU A 182 5.41 20.35 -7.18
CA GLU A 182 6.51 19.39 -7.23
C GLU A 182 5.89 18.05 -7.59
N TYR A 183 5.94 17.72 -8.88
CA TYR A 183 5.59 16.43 -9.43
C TYR A 183 6.43 15.35 -8.71
N PHE A 184 5.76 14.46 -7.99
CA PHE A 184 6.41 13.39 -7.26
C PHE A 184 6.78 12.28 -8.24
N ASP A 185 8.05 12.20 -8.64
CA ASP A 185 8.56 11.09 -9.44
C ASP A 185 8.48 9.80 -8.62
N LEU A 186 7.46 8.98 -8.91
CA LEU A 186 7.21 7.70 -8.26
C LEU A 186 8.34 6.69 -8.50
N THR A 187 9.24 6.95 -9.44
CA THR A 187 10.27 6.01 -9.92
C THR A 187 11.67 6.29 -9.34
N GLU A 188 11.92 7.48 -8.77
CA GLU A 188 13.26 7.91 -8.33
C GLU A 188 13.95 6.98 -7.32
N ASN A 189 13.19 6.10 -6.64
CA ASN A 189 13.70 5.18 -5.63
C ASN A 189 13.40 3.69 -5.90
N LEU A 190 12.86 3.34 -7.07
CA LEU A 190 12.60 1.94 -7.44
C LEU A 190 13.74 1.44 -8.34
N THR A 191 14.70 0.71 -7.77
CA THR A 191 15.74 0.04 -8.55
C THR A 191 15.17 -1.16 -9.31
N ASP A 192 15.48 -1.23 -10.60
CA ASP A 192 15.39 -2.37 -11.53
C ASP A 192 14.32 -3.44 -11.20
N MET A 193 13.11 -3.24 -11.69
CA MET A 193 11.99 -4.20 -11.60
C MET A 193 12.04 -5.30 -12.69
N SER A 194 13.14 -5.41 -13.46
CA SER A 194 13.24 -6.32 -14.61
C SER A 194 13.21 -7.83 -14.30
N GLU A 195 13.22 -8.21 -13.02
CA GLU A 195 13.14 -9.61 -12.57
C GLU A 195 11.72 -10.04 -12.11
N LEU A 196 10.71 -9.18 -12.24
CA LEU A 196 9.34 -9.52 -11.82
C LEU A 196 8.70 -10.53 -12.79
N PRO A 197 7.89 -11.49 -12.28
CA PRO A 197 7.04 -12.31 -13.16
C PRO A 197 6.12 -11.41 -14.00
N PRO A 198 5.81 -11.76 -15.26
CA PRO A 198 5.05 -10.88 -16.17
C PRO A 198 3.73 -10.37 -15.60
N THR A 199 2.98 -11.24 -14.92
CA THR A 199 1.71 -10.87 -14.26
C THR A 199 1.92 -9.89 -13.11
N VAL A 200 3.05 -9.95 -12.41
CA VAL A 200 3.37 -9.01 -11.33
C VAL A 200 3.74 -7.66 -11.93
N GLU A 201 4.61 -7.65 -12.95
CA GLU A 201 4.99 -6.44 -13.67
C GLU A 201 3.75 -5.68 -14.18
N GLU A 202 2.85 -6.37 -14.87
CA GLU A 202 1.59 -5.81 -15.38
C GLU A 202 0.71 -5.24 -14.26
N ASN A 203 0.59 -5.94 -13.12
CA ASN A 203 -0.19 -5.45 -11.98
C ASN A 203 0.46 -4.25 -11.27
N VAL A 204 1.79 -4.16 -11.27
CA VAL A 204 2.52 -2.98 -10.79
C VAL A 204 2.23 -1.79 -11.71
N LYS A 205 2.30 -1.97 -13.02
CA LYS A 205 1.92 -0.93 -13.99
C LYS A 205 0.47 -0.48 -13.78
N LYS A 206 -0.46 -1.43 -13.61
CA LYS A 206 -1.88 -1.15 -13.24
C LYS A 206 -1.99 -0.33 -11.94
N LEU A 207 -1.21 -0.66 -10.92
CA LEU A 207 -1.16 0.10 -9.67
C LEU A 207 -0.61 1.53 -9.90
N MET A 208 0.44 1.68 -10.71
CA MET A 208 1.03 3.00 -11.06
C MET A 208 0.05 3.88 -11.82
N ILE A 209 -0.66 3.32 -12.82
CA ILE A 209 -1.72 4.02 -13.55
C ILE A 209 -2.86 4.40 -12.62
N SER A 210 -3.28 3.50 -11.72
CA SER A 210 -4.29 3.81 -10.71
C SER A 210 -3.85 4.94 -9.78
N LEU A 211 -2.57 4.99 -9.39
CA LEU A 211 -2.00 6.07 -8.59
C LEU A 211 -2.09 7.42 -9.31
N ALA A 212 -1.67 7.46 -10.58
CA ALA A 212 -1.72 8.65 -11.43
C ALA A 212 -3.16 9.17 -11.58
N ARG A 213 -4.11 8.29 -11.91
CA ARG A 213 -5.52 8.68 -12.12
C ARG A 213 -6.24 9.03 -10.83
N ASP A 214 -6.23 8.13 -9.85
CA ASP A 214 -7.06 8.27 -8.64
C ASP A 214 -6.52 9.32 -7.67
N LEU A 215 -5.20 9.52 -7.60
CA LEU A 215 -4.60 10.44 -6.63
C LEU A 215 -4.14 11.76 -7.23
N MET A 216 -3.57 11.72 -8.43
CA MET A 216 -3.01 12.91 -9.08
C MET A 216 -4.02 13.57 -10.02
N GLY A 217 -5.05 12.83 -10.44
CA GLY A 217 -6.15 13.37 -11.25
C GLY A 217 -5.82 13.51 -12.73
N PHE A 218 -4.80 12.80 -13.22
CA PHE A 218 -4.50 12.79 -14.64
C PHE A 218 -5.56 12.00 -15.40
N GLU A 219 -6.12 12.64 -16.43
CA GLU A 219 -7.14 12.05 -17.29
C GLU A 219 -6.59 11.72 -18.68
N GLU A 220 -5.59 12.48 -19.15
CA GLU A 220 -4.99 12.29 -20.47
C GLU A 220 -3.86 11.25 -20.42
N ILE A 221 -3.79 10.39 -21.45
CA ILE A 221 -2.83 9.28 -21.52
C ILE A 221 -1.38 9.79 -21.45
N ASP A 222 -1.07 10.88 -22.13
CA ASP A 222 0.27 11.47 -22.15
C ASP A 222 0.73 11.91 -20.75
N GLU A 223 -0.18 12.49 -19.95
CA GLU A 223 0.10 12.91 -18.57
C GLU A 223 0.33 11.70 -17.65
N ILE A 224 -0.43 10.62 -17.84
CA ILE A 224 -0.28 9.38 -17.08
C ILE A 224 1.05 8.71 -17.44
N ALA A 225 1.39 8.64 -18.72
CA ALA A 225 2.65 8.07 -19.20
C ALA A 225 3.85 8.83 -18.60
N GLU A 226 3.81 10.16 -18.63
CA GLU A 226 4.83 11.01 -18.00
C GLU A 226 4.95 10.76 -16.48
N ALA A 227 3.83 10.71 -15.75
CA ALA A 227 3.81 10.49 -14.29
C ALA A 227 4.29 9.12 -13.84
N THR A 228 4.05 8.11 -14.67
CA THR A 228 4.39 6.73 -14.35
C THR A 228 5.74 6.31 -14.92
N GLY A 229 6.29 7.06 -15.89
CA GLY A 229 7.47 6.66 -16.66
C GLY A 229 7.21 5.51 -17.62
N LEU A 230 5.94 5.17 -17.90
CA LEU A 230 5.53 4.16 -18.87
C LEU A 230 5.42 4.75 -20.28
N SER A 231 5.46 3.90 -21.31
CA SER A 231 5.15 4.35 -22.67
C SER A 231 3.65 4.62 -22.83
N VAL A 232 3.29 5.50 -23.77
CA VAL A 232 1.88 5.79 -24.13
C VAL A 232 1.16 4.49 -24.51
N GLU A 233 1.82 3.63 -25.30
CA GLU A 233 1.27 2.34 -25.70
C GLU A 233 1.01 1.40 -24.51
N GLU A 234 1.93 1.35 -23.54
CA GLU A 234 1.74 0.54 -22.32
C GLU A 234 0.55 1.03 -21.49
N VAL A 235 0.35 2.34 -21.40
CA VAL A 235 -0.79 2.93 -20.70
C VAL A 235 -2.10 2.63 -21.43
N GLU A 236 -2.13 2.76 -22.76
CA GLU A 236 -3.29 2.43 -23.59
C GLU A 236 -3.71 0.97 -23.43
N GLU A 237 -2.77 0.03 -23.61
CA GLU A 237 -3.03 -1.42 -23.49
C GLU A 237 -3.64 -1.77 -22.13
N ILE A 238 -3.10 -1.20 -21.04
CA ILE A 238 -3.59 -1.48 -19.69
C ILE A 238 -4.99 -0.91 -19.46
N LEU A 239 -5.29 0.28 -19.98
CA LEU A 239 -6.59 0.92 -19.82
C LEU A 239 -7.69 0.28 -20.67
N GLU A 240 -7.35 -0.36 -21.80
CA GLU A 240 -8.30 -1.12 -22.63
C GLU A 240 -8.75 -2.44 -21.99
N GLU A 241 -7.98 -2.98 -21.02
CA GLU A 241 -8.25 -4.24 -20.33
C GLU A 241 -9.12 -4.11 -19.05
N GLU A 242 -9.38 -2.89 -18.56
CA GLU A 242 -10.20 -2.59 -17.37
C GLU A 242 -11.72 -2.61 -17.63
#